data_AF-A0A497BZ98-F1
#
_entry.id   AF-A0A497BZ98-F1
#
_cell.length_a   1.000
_cell.length_b   1.000
_cell.length_c   1.000
_cell.angle_alpha   90.00
_cell.angle_beta   90.00
_cell.angle_gamma   90.00
#
_symmetry.space_group_name_H-M   'P 1'
#
loop_
_entity.id
_entity.type
_entity.pdbx_description
1 polymer ?
#
loop_
_entity_poly.entity_id
_entity_poly.type
_entity_poly.pdbx_seq_one_letter_code
_entity_poly.pdbx_strand_id
1 'polypeptide(L)'
;MKGKTNLAVSKHGVLRANSGFPYFPSPRFSPGDSRRAAVIDVLDPRIHFAPNCTSNSCPSIGVYIPDMIDQQLDLAARSFINADTVLDLKKSEISISRIFSWYVVDFGGKAGILQSLEKYLVLPERTYQYQATLSNLAL
;
A
#
# COMPACT_ATOMS: atom_id res chain seq x y z
N MET A 1 25.00 20.99 6.31
CA MET A 1 24.93 19.59 5.84
C MET A 1 23.62 19.41 5.09
N LYS A 2 23.65 19.22 3.76
CA LYS A 2 22.45 19.17 2.92
C LYS A 2 21.77 17.80 3.11
N GLY A 3 20.72 17.78 3.94
CA GLY A 3 19.91 16.60 4.22
C GLY A 3 19.16 16.16 2.97
N LYS A 4 19.71 15.17 2.25
CA LYS A 4 18.93 14.37 1.32
C LYS A 4 17.95 13.57 2.17
N THR A 5 16.75 14.10 2.43
CA THR A 5 15.62 13.35 2.97
C THR A 5 15.24 12.29 1.95
N ASN A 6 15.93 11.15 2.03
CA ASN A 6 15.70 10.02 1.17
C ASN A 6 14.26 9.53 1.43
N LEU A 7 13.42 9.46 0.41
CA LEU A 7 11.97 9.20 0.50
C LEU A 7 11.65 7.93 1.31
N ALA A 8 12.56 6.95 1.28
CA ALA A 8 12.50 5.74 2.09
C ALA A 8 12.48 6.01 3.61
N VAL A 9 13.16 7.05 4.09
CA VAL A 9 13.20 7.44 5.51
C VAL A 9 11.85 7.99 5.96
N SER A 10 11.16 8.78 5.12
CA SER A 10 9.82 9.30 5.45
C SER A 10 8.76 8.20 5.39
N LYS A 11 8.72 7.42 4.29
CA LYS A 11 7.72 6.37 4.14
C LYS A 11 7.85 5.28 5.20
N HIS A 12 9.06 4.79 5.48
CA HIS A 12 9.26 3.72 6.46
C HIS A 12 9.30 4.24 7.89
N GLY A 13 9.87 5.43 8.11
CA GLY A 13 10.04 5.98 9.45
C GLY A 13 8.78 6.65 9.99
N VAL A 14 8.12 7.50 9.20
CA VAL A 14 6.96 8.26 9.66
C VAL A 14 5.66 7.54 9.34
N LEU A 15 5.43 7.20 8.06
CA LEU A 15 4.13 6.72 7.58
C LEU A 15 3.88 5.23 7.86
N ARG A 16 4.92 4.45 8.12
CA ARG A 16 4.80 3.04 8.53
C ARG A 16 4.97 2.86 10.04
N ALA A 17 4.58 3.85 10.85
CA ALA A 17 4.66 3.77 12.31
C ALA A 17 6.06 3.34 12.81
N ASN A 18 7.13 3.94 12.26
CA ASN A 18 8.52 3.61 12.56
C ASN A 18 8.97 2.18 12.21
N SER A 19 8.23 1.46 11.37
CA SER A 19 8.56 0.09 10.97
C SER A 19 9.77 0.02 10.04
N GLY A 20 10.57 -1.05 10.23
CA GLY A 20 11.69 -1.38 9.36
C GLY A 20 11.25 -1.86 7.97
N PHE A 21 12.23 -2.13 7.11
CA PHE A 21 11.95 -2.80 5.84
C PHE A 21 11.42 -4.22 6.13
N PRO A 22 10.54 -4.77 5.29
CA PRO A 22 9.97 -6.10 5.54
C PRO A 22 10.98 -7.21 5.80
N TYR A 23 12.09 -7.18 5.06
CA TYR A 23 13.17 -8.17 5.19
C TYR A 23 14.21 -7.80 6.26
N PHE A 24 14.14 -6.58 6.80
CA PHE A 24 15.02 -6.07 7.86
C PHE A 24 14.18 -5.29 8.88
N PRO A 25 13.42 -6.00 9.75
CA PRO A 25 12.49 -5.39 10.68
C PRO A 25 13.24 -4.76 11.85
N SER A 26 13.80 -3.57 11.63
CA SER A 26 14.36 -2.74 12.67
C SER A 26 13.70 -1.35 12.66
N PRO A 27 13.40 -0.76 13.84
CA PRO A 27 12.86 0.59 13.89
C PRO A 27 13.76 1.59 13.16
N ARG A 28 13.16 2.51 12.40
CA ARG A 28 13.92 3.50 11.62
C ARG A 28 14.50 4.61 12.48
N PHE A 29 13.82 4.95 13.57
CA PHE A 29 14.18 5.98 14.53
C PHE A 29 14.40 5.36 15.91
N SER A 30 15.54 5.68 16.53
CA SER A 30 15.89 5.25 17.88
C SER A 30 15.05 5.99 18.93
N PRO A 31 14.96 5.50 20.19
CA PRO A 31 14.15 6.14 21.23
C PRO A 31 14.40 7.63 21.46
N GLY A 32 15.63 8.11 21.28
CA GLY A 32 15.99 9.53 21.44
C GLY A 32 15.91 10.39 20.18
N ASP A 33 15.42 9.85 19.06
CA ASP A 33 15.34 10.57 17.80
C ASP A 33 14.15 11.54 17.80
N SER A 34 14.41 12.83 17.61
CA SER A 34 13.40 13.89 17.63
C SER A 34 12.33 13.72 16.54
N ARG A 35 12.63 13.00 15.45
CA ARG A 35 11.68 12.73 14.37
C ARG A 35 10.56 11.77 14.78
N ARG A 36 10.70 11.09 15.93
CA ARG A 36 9.62 10.28 16.50
C ARG A 36 8.35 11.07 16.79
N ALA A 37 8.47 12.36 17.06
CA ALA A 37 7.32 13.24 17.26
C ALA A 37 6.43 13.37 16.00
N ALA A 38 6.94 13.04 14.82
CA ALA A 38 6.19 13.07 13.57
C ALA A 38 5.70 11.68 13.14
N VAL A 39 6.02 10.62 13.86
CA VAL A 39 5.60 9.24 13.53
C VAL A 39 4.11 9.11 13.77
N ILE A 40 3.40 8.49 12.82
CA ILE A 40 1.97 8.24 12.98
C ILE A 40 1.73 7.06 13.93
N ASP A 41 0.68 7.15 14.73
CA ASP A 41 0.32 6.10 15.70
C ASP A 41 -0.29 4.86 15.04
N VAL A 42 -1.09 5.08 13.99
CA VAL A 42 -1.82 4.02 13.26
C VAL A 42 -1.38 4.02 11.81
N LEU A 43 -0.86 2.87 11.35
CA LEU A 43 -0.49 2.66 9.96
C LEU A 43 -1.74 2.50 9.10
N ASP A 44 -1.79 3.24 7.99
CA ASP A 44 -2.78 3.05 6.93
C ASP A 44 -2.15 2.28 5.76
N PRO A 45 -2.64 1.09 5.38
CA PRO A 45 -2.06 0.30 4.29
C PRO A 45 -2.12 1.00 2.92
N ARG A 46 -3.02 1.97 2.73
CA ARG A 46 -3.19 2.71 1.46
C ARG A 46 -1.96 3.53 1.08
N ILE A 47 -1.08 3.84 2.03
CA ILE A 47 0.20 4.53 1.78
C ILE A 47 1.11 3.74 0.81
N HIS A 48 0.90 2.43 0.67
CA HIS A 48 1.66 1.59 -0.26
C HIS A 48 1.31 1.88 -1.72
N PHE A 49 0.08 2.31 -1.98
CA PHE A 49 -0.44 2.64 -3.30
C PHE A 49 -0.30 4.13 -3.65
N ALA A 50 -0.13 4.97 -2.62
CA ALA A 50 0.17 6.38 -2.80
C ALA A 50 1.43 6.54 -3.68
N PRO A 51 1.35 7.23 -4.84
CA PRO A 51 2.50 7.43 -5.69
C PRO A 51 3.63 8.14 -4.93
N ASN A 52 4.81 7.53 -4.95
CA ASN A 52 6.03 8.15 -4.47
C ASN A 52 6.44 9.25 -5.47
N CYS A 53 5.96 10.47 -5.28
CA CYS A 53 6.37 11.62 -6.11
C CYS A 53 7.83 12.00 -5.84
N THR A 54 8.78 11.35 -6.55
CA THR A 54 10.15 11.87 -6.76
C THR A 54 10.67 11.71 -8.20
N SER A 55 9.83 11.31 -9.17
CA SER A 55 10.17 11.40 -10.59
C SER A 55 9.14 12.25 -11.33
N ASN A 56 9.61 13.15 -12.19
CA ASN A 56 8.86 14.17 -12.95
C ASN A 56 7.81 13.62 -13.95
N SER A 57 7.35 12.39 -13.78
CA SER A 57 6.57 11.63 -14.76
C SER A 57 5.31 10.96 -14.17
N CYS A 58 4.94 11.23 -12.91
CA CYS A 58 3.75 10.62 -12.31
C CYS A 58 2.49 11.47 -12.58
N PRO A 59 1.38 10.88 -13.07
CA PRO A 59 0.17 11.63 -13.40
C PRO A 59 -0.58 12.06 -12.12
N SER A 60 -0.82 13.37 -12.03
CA SER A 60 -1.97 14.09 -11.43
C SER A 60 -2.42 13.88 -9.97
N ILE A 61 -1.71 13.13 -9.11
CA ILE A 61 -1.86 13.25 -7.63
C ILE A 61 -0.56 13.81 -7.05
N GLY A 62 -0.32 15.09 -7.31
CA GLY A 62 0.90 15.79 -6.88
C GLY A 62 0.86 16.33 -5.45
N VAL A 63 -0.34 16.50 -4.87
CA VAL A 63 -0.53 17.15 -3.58
C VAL A 63 -1.62 16.44 -2.80
N TYR A 64 -1.28 15.93 -1.63
CA TYR A 64 -2.27 15.45 -0.66
C TYR A 64 -2.78 16.62 0.16
N ILE A 65 -4.10 16.74 0.26
CA ILE A 65 -4.79 17.78 1.03
C ILE A 65 -5.31 17.11 2.30
N PRO A 66 -5.05 17.65 3.50
CA PRO A 66 -5.47 17.04 4.77
C PRO A 66 -6.96 16.65 4.77
N ASP A 67 -7.83 17.54 4.31
CA ASP A 67 -9.28 17.34 4.30
C ASP A 67 -9.75 16.33 3.24
N MET A 68 -8.91 15.97 2.28
CA MET A 68 -9.21 15.03 1.21
C MET A 68 -8.36 13.76 1.26
N ILE A 69 -7.53 13.60 2.30
CA ILE A 69 -6.50 12.55 2.37
C ILE A 69 -7.11 11.16 2.17
N ASP A 70 -8.25 10.88 2.81
CA ASP A 70 -8.94 9.61 2.70
C ASP A 70 -9.40 9.30 1.27
N GLN A 71 -9.97 10.30 0.60
CA GLN A 71 -10.44 10.16 -0.78
C GLN A 71 -9.27 9.95 -1.74
N GLN A 72 -8.17 10.69 -1.52
CA GLN A 72 -6.98 10.58 -2.35
C GLN A 72 -6.27 9.24 -2.16
N LEU A 73 -6.20 8.73 -0.93
CA LEU A 73 -5.66 7.41 -0.63
C LEU A 73 -6.56 6.29 -1.19
N ASP A 74 -7.88 6.43 -1.11
CA ASP A 74 -8.81 5.48 -1.73
C ASP A 74 -8.67 5.46 -3.26
N LEU A 75 -8.53 6.63 -3.89
CA LEU A 75 -8.30 6.73 -5.33
C LEU A 75 -6.97 6.09 -5.74
N ALA A 76 -5.90 6.34 -4.98
CA ALA A 76 -4.60 5.71 -5.22
C ALA A 76 -4.68 4.18 -5.10
N ALA A 77 -5.35 3.68 -4.05
CA ALA A 77 -5.56 2.24 -3.84
C ALA A 77 -6.36 1.60 -4.99
N ARG A 78 -7.49 2.19 -5.38
CA ARG A 78 -8.30 1.73 -6.52
C ARG A 78 -7.48 1.73 -7.81
N SER A 79 -6.80 2.82 -8.11
CA SER A 79 -6.01 2.96 -9.33
C SER A 79 -4.92 1.90 -9.41
N PHE A 80 -4.13 1.75 -8.35
CA PHE A 80 -3.04 0.77 -8.29
C PHE A 80 -3.55 -0.67 -8.39
N ILE A 81 -4.54 -1.05 -7.56
CA ILE A 81 -5.01 -2.44 -7.50
C ILE A 81 -5.60 -2.88 -8.84
N ASN A 82 -6.39 -2.03 -9.50
CA ASN A 82 -6.98 -2.37 -10.78
C ASN A 82 -5.96 -2.36 -11.94
N ALA A 83 -4.89 -1.55 -11.84
CA ALA A 83 -3.85 -1.51 -12.86
C ALA A 83 -2.88 -2.71 -12.78
N ASP A 84 -2.56 -3.19 -11.57
CA ASP A 84 -1.55 -4.23 -11.34
C ASP A 84 -2.15 -5.64 -11.17
N THR A 85 -3.47 -5.77 -10.98
CA THR A 85 -4.13 -7.06 -10.86
C THR A 85 -4.40 -7.69 -12.23
N VAL A 86 -3.99 -8.94 -12.41
CA VAL A 86 -4.26 -9.73 -13.62
C VAL A 86 -5.23 -10.86 -13.29
N LEU A 87 -6.32 -10.93 -14.05
CA LEU A 87 -7.33 -11.99 -13.95
C LEU A 87 -7.08 -13.03 -15.05
N ASP A 88 -6.71 -14.25 -14.69
CA ASP A 88 -6.68 -15.37 -15.63
C ASP A 88 -8.05 -16.05 -15.66
N LEU A 89 -8.85 -15.68 -16.68
CA LEU A 89 -10.20 -16.21 -16.94
C LEU A 89 -10.26 -17.73 -17.17
N LYS A 90 -9.18 -18.32 -17.66
CA LYS A 90 -9.14 -19.75 -18.01
C LYS A 90 -8.78 -20.61 -16.80
N LYS A 91 -7.95 -20.08 -15.91
CA LYS A 91 -7.46 -20.81 -14.73
C LYS A 91 -8.20 -20.49 -13.43
N SER A 92 -9.11 -19.52 -13.45
CA SER A 92 -9.77 -19.04 -12.23
C SER A 92 -8.79 -18.49 -11.20
N GLU A 93 -7.72 -17.83 -11.66
CA GLU A 93 -6.65 -17.26 -10.82
C GLU A 93 -6.62 -15.73 -10.86
N ILE A 94 -6.24 -15.13 -9.74
CA ILE A 94 -5.98 -13.69 -9.60
C ILE A 94 -4.52 -13.52 -9.22
N SER A 95 -3.77 -12.82 -10.06
CA SER A 95 -2.39 -12.42 -9.76
C SER A 95 -2.38 -10.97 -9.29
N ILE A 96 -1.82 -10.72 -8.11
CA ILE A 96 -1.71 -9.38 -7.52
C ILE A 96 -0.25 -8.98 -7.33
N SER A 97 -0.04 -7.68 -7.11
CA SER A 97 1.28 -7.11 -6.86
C SER A 97 2.04 -7.80 -5.72
N ARG A 98 3.35 -7.93 -5.89
CA ARG A 98 4.25 -8.40 -4.81
C ARG A 98 4.31 -7.44 -3.61
N ILE A 99 3.79 -6.21 -3.74
CA ILE A 99 3.71 -5.27 -2.61
C ILE A 99 2.92 -5.87 -1.43
N PHE A 100 1.90 -6.69 -1.72
CA PHE A 100 1.10 -7.36 -0.71
C PHE A 100 1.89 -8.41 0.08
N SER A 101 2.77 -9.16 -0.59
CA SER A 101 3.62 -10.15 0.10
C SER A 101 4.79 -9.48 0.83
N TRP A 102 5.36 -8.42 0.26
CA TRP A 102 6.40 -7.66 0.93
C TRP A 102 5.88 -6.98 2.20
N TYR A 103 4.74 -6.32 2.16
CA TYR A 103 4.22 -5.55 3.29
C TYR A 103 3.04 -6.24 3.99
N VAL A 104 3.03 -7.58 4.01
CA VAL A 104 1.94 -8.39 4.56
C VAL A 104 1.51 -7.97 5.97
N VAL A 105 2.47 -7.59 6.81
CA VAL A 105 2.20 -7.11 8.19
C VAL A 105 1.43 -5.79 8.18
N ASP A 106 1.77 -4.87 7.28
CA ASP A 106 1.12 -3.56 7.18
C ASP A 106 -0.32 -3.65 6.69
N PHE A 107 -0.61 -4.67 5.87
CA PHE A 107 -1.96 -4.98 5.44
C PHE A 107 -2.78 -5.73 6.51
N GLY A 108 -2.23 -6.01 7.69
CA GLY A 108 -2.94 -6.81 8.71
C GLY A 108 -2.99 -8.30 8.34
N GLY A 109 -1.99 -8.79 7.61
CA GLY A 109 -1.91 -10.18 7.16
C GLY A 109 -2.81 -10.47 5.96
N LYS A 110 -2.98 -11.77 5.69
CA LYS A 110 -3.80 -12.26 4.57
C LYS A 110 -5.22 -11.68 4.60
N ALA A 111 -5.85 -11.59 5.78
CA ALA A 111 -7.21 -11.10 5.92
C ALA A 111 -7.37 -9.65 5.45
N GLY A 112 -6.46 -8.75 5.80
CA GLY A 112 -6.56 -7.37 5.35
C GLY A 112 -6.11 -7.14 3.91
N ILE A 113 -5.27 -8.03 3.35
CA ILE A 113 -5.05 -8.07 1.89
C ILE A 113 -6.36 -8.40 1.17
N LEU A 114 -7.10 -9.42 1.61
CA LEU A 114 -8.39 -9.77 1.03
C LEU A 114 -9.41 -8.63 1.16
N GLN A 115 -9.50 -7.99 2.33
CA GLN A 115 -10.36 -6.82 2.50
C GLN A 115 -9.99 -5.67 1.55
N SER A 116 -8.70 -5.46 1.29
CA SER A 116 -8.24 -4.44 0.35
C SER A 116 -8.67 -4.77 -1.08
N LEU A 117 -8.53 -6.04 -1.49
CA LEU A 117 -8.97 -6.48 -2.81
C LEU A 117 -10.49 -6.38 -2.94
N GLU A 118 -11.27 -6.86 -1.98
CA GLU A 118 -12.72 -6.77 -1.97
C GLU A 118 -13.21 -5.32 -2.06
N LYS A 119 -12.53 -4.39 -1.38
CA LYS A 119 -12.92 -2.97 -1.36
C LYS A 119 -12.61 -2.24 -2.68
N TYR A 120 -11.50 -2.59 -3.33
CA TYR A 120 -10.92 -1.75 -4.39
C TYR A 120 -10.84 -2.42 -5.77
N LEU A 121 -10.79 -3.75 -5.85
CA LEU A 121 -10.74 -4.47 -7.12
C LEU A 121 -12.11 -4.45 -7.79
N VAL A 122 -12.16 -3.98 -9.03
CA VAL A 122 -13.36 -3.99 -9.86
C VAL A 122 -13.32 -5.22 -10.75
N LEU A 123 -14.23 -6.15 -10.49
CA LEU A 123 -14.41 -7.35 -11.29
C LEU A 123 -15.38 -7.07 -12.45
N PRO A 124 -15.10 -7.52 -13.68
CA PRO A 124 -16.04 -7.38 -14.79
C PRO A 124 -17.31 -8.21 -14.54
N GLU A 125 -18.48 -7.72 -14.98
CA GLU A 125 -19.84 -8.27 -14.78
C GLU A 125 -20.02 -9.81 -14.95
N ARG A 126 -19.09 -10.50 -15.61
CA ARG A 126 -19.10 -11.96 -15.84
C ARG A 126 -18.06 -12.75 -15.04
N THR A 127 -17.74 -12.35 -13.81
CA THR A 127 -16.72 -13.02 -12.98
C THR A 127 -17.20 -13.53 -11.62
N TYR A 128 -18.46 -13.97 -11.50
CA TYR A 128 -18.99 -14.63 -10.30
C TYR A 128 -18.11 -15.78 -9.77
N GLN A 129 -17.36 -16.45 -10.65
CA GLN A 129 -16.43 -17.52 -10.27
C GLN A 129 -15.23 -17.06 -9.43
N TYR A 130 -14.93 -15.76 -9.39
CA TYR A 130 -13.76 -15.20 -8.71
C TYR A 130 -14.03 -14.71 -7.29
N GLN A 131 -15.30 -14.56 -6.90
CA GLN A 131 -15.63 -14.33 -5.49
C GLN A 131 -15.12 -15.48 -4.62
N ALA A 132 -15.20 -16.73 -5.12
CA ALA A 132 -14.63 -17.89 -4.46
C ALA A 132 -13.09 -17.93 -4.53
N THR A 133 -12.48 -17.41 -5.60
CA THR A 133 -11.00 -17.32 -5.75
C THR A 133 -10.39 -16.32 -4.77
N LEU A 134 -11.06 -15.19 -4.47
CA LEU A 134 -10.61 -14.25 -3.43
C LEU A 134 -10.46 -14.97 -2.08
N SER A 135 -11.38 -15.87 -1.73
CA SER A 135 -11.27 -16.69 -0.51
C SER A 135 -10.09 -17.67 -0.52
N ASN A 136 -9.61 -18.06 -1.71
CA ASN A 136 -8.57 -19.08 -1.92
C ASN A 136 -7.21 -18.54 -2.37
N LEU A 137 -7.03 -17.22 -2.46
CA LEU A 137 -5.75 -16.61 -2.86
C LEU A 137 -4.61 -17.16 -1.97
N ALA A 138 -3.68 -17.90 -2.56
CA ALA A 138 -2.46 -18.34 -1.88
C ALA A 138 -1.48 -17.16 -1.87
N LEU A 139 -1.34 -16.52 -0.70
CA LEU A 139 -0.43 -15.41 -0.44
C LEU A 139 0.73 -15.87 0.42
#